data_AF-A0A6G9NAQ2-F1
#
_entry.id   AF-A0A6G9NAQ2-F1
#
_cell.length_a   1.000
_cell.length_b   1.000
_cell.length_c   1.000
_cell.angle_alpha   90.00
_cell.angle_beta   90.00
_cell.angle_gamma   90.00
#
_symmetry.space_group_name_H-M   'P 1'
#
loop_
_entity.id
_entity.type
_entity.pdbx_description
1 polymer ?
#
loop_
_entity_poly.entity_id
_entity_poly.type
_entity_poly.pdbx_seq_one_letter_code
_entity_poly.pdbx_strand_id
1 'polypeptide(L)'
;MSKFSDKINAIEVDPEILEEVLGRISELAPEDRGFVGSSITAVHVVNDLGLPDGERQDMCLALNFRLRALAKLISENGAAGWTMPGADGATFIHQEVIERAASQPLCEEGEDLFFDPEEFSAGLLLNTEIGGSA
;
A
#
# COMPACT_ATOMS: atom_id res chain seq x y z
N MET A 1 -3.67 20.63 13.30
CA MET A 1 -4.24 20.02 14.52
C MET A 1 -4.35 18.55 14.25
N SER A 2 -3.59 17.74 14.99
CA SER A 2 -3.27 16.32 14.76
C SER A 2 -4.04 15.67 13.62
N LYS A 3 -3.54 15.79 12.38
CA LYS A 3 -4.04 14.98 11.29
C LYS A 3 -3.48 13.59 11.52
N PHE A 4 -4.33 12.61 11.77
CA PHE A 4 -3.88 11.25 11.99
C PHE A 4 -2.99 10.76 10.84
N SER A 5 -3.24 11.26 9.62
CA SER A 5 -2.35 11.14 8.45
C SER A 5 -0.93 11.65 8.68
N ASP A 6 -0.69 12.75 9.40
CA ASP A 6 0.67 13.25 9.67
C ASP A 6 1.48 12.22 10.46
N LYS A 7 0.86 11.55 11.44
CA LYS A 7 1.50 10.47 12.20
C LYS A 7 1.82 9.28 11.29
N ILE A 8 0.84 8.85 10.49
CA ILE A 8 1.01 7.70 9.60
C ILE A 8 2.07 7.97 8.51
N ASN A 9 2.06 9.17 7.93
CA ASN A 9 2.99 9.56 6.87
C ASN A 9 4.42 9.81 7.38
N ALA A 10 4.60 10.03 8.68
CA ALA A 10 5.94 10.13 9.29
C ALA A 10 6.63 8.77 9.44
N ILE A 11 5.91 7.66 9.26
CA ILE A 11 6.46 6.31 9.34
C ILE A 11 6.94 5.92 7.95
N GLU A 12 8.25 5.76 7.81
CA GLU A 12 8.86 5.30 6.56
C GLU A 12 8.53 3.81 6.36
N VAL A 13 7.88 3.51 5.24
CA VAL A 13 7.57 2.15 4.82
C VAL A 13 8.49 1.80 3.66
N ASP A 14 9.32 0.79 3.85
CA ASP A 14 10.13 0.23 2.76
C ASP A 14 9.21 -0.45 1.73
N PRO A 15 9.34 -0.14 0.42
CA PRO A 15 8.61 -0.84 -0.63
C PRO A 15 8.71 -2.36 -0.55
N GLU A 16 9.87 -2.92 -0.17
CA GLU A 16 10.08 -4.37 -0.06
C GLU A 16 9.18 -4.99 1.01
N ILE A 17 8.92 -4.27 2.11
CA ILE A 17 8.00 -4.74 3.16
C ILE A 17 6.56 -4.74 2.63
N LEU A 18 6.16 -3.71 1.89
CA LEU A 18 4.81 -3.65 1.30
C LEU A 18 4.63 -4.74 0.23
N GLU A 19 5.65 -4.98 -0.59
CA GLU A 19 5.69 -6.06 -1.57
C GLU A 19 5.55 -7.43 -0.90
N GLU A 20 6.33 -7.71 0.15
CA GLU A 20 6.25 -8.97 0.90
C GLU A 20 4.84 -9.19 1.47
N VAL A 21 4.22 -8.15 2.03
CA VAL A 21 2.84 -8.24 2.54
C VAL A 21 1.86 -8.56 1.42
N LEU A 22 1.93 -7.86 0.29
CA LEU A 22 1.06 -8.11 -0.87
C LEU A 22 1.29 -9.52 -1.46
N GLY A 23 2.55 -9.96 -1.50
CA GLY A 23 2.95 -11.30 -1.92
C GLY A 23 2.29 -12.37 -1.05
N ARG A 24 2.44 -12.28 0.28
CA ARG A 24 1.79 -13.22 1.21
C ARG A 24 0.27 -13.15 1.16
N ILE A 25 -0.34 -11.98 0.95
CA ILE A 25 -1.79 -11.85 0.75
C ILE A 25 -2.23 -12.61 -0.51
N SER A 26 -1.45 -12.56 -1.59
CA SER A 26 -1.78 -13.24 -2.84
C SER A 26 -1.81 -14.77 -2.69
N GLU A 27 -1.05 -15.32 -1.75
CA GLU A 27 -0.99 -16.74 -1.43
C GLU A 27 -2.19 -17.22 -0.60
N LEU A 28 -2.93 -16.30 0.03
CA LEU A 28 -4.15 -16.64 0.76
C LEU A 28 -5.25 -17.13 -0.19
N ALA A 29 -6.14 -17.97 0.34
CA ALA A 29 -7.37 -18.33 -0.36
C ALA A 29 -8.20 -17.06 -0.66
N PRO A 30 -8.90 -16.97 -1.81
CA PRO A 30 -9.64 -15.77 -2.19
C PRO A 30 -10.58 -15.23 -1.11
N GLU A 31 -11.27 -16.12 -0.39
CA GLU A 31 -12.18 -15.80 0.72
C GLU A 31 -11.48 -15.18 1.95
N ASP A 32 -10.19 -15.41 2.12
CA ASP A 32 -9.39 -14.93 3.26
C ASP A 32 -8.68 -13.61 2.95
N ARG A 33 -8.66 -13.15 1.69
CA ARG A 33 -7.97 -11.91 1.27
C ARG A 33 -8.65 -10.61 1.73
N GLY A 34 -9.75 -10.71 2.48
CA GLY A 34 -10.45 -9.56 3.05
C GLY A 34 -9.63 -8.80 4.08
N PHE A 35 -10.28 -7.83 4.75
CA PHE A 35 -9.62 -6.97 5.74
C PHE A 35 -8.88 -7.75 6.84
N VAL A 36 -9.51 -8.80 7.39
CA VAL A 36 -8.92 -9.55 8.50
C VAL A 36 -7.66 -10.31 8.07
N GLY A 37 -7.70 -11.02 6.95
CA GLY A 37 -6.54 -11.79 6.47
C GLY A 37 -5.39 -10.90 6.02
N SER A 38 -5.69 -9.79 5.34
CA SER A 38 -4.66 -8.80 4.99
C SER A 38 -4.01 -8.15 6.22
N SER A 39 -4.80 -7.77 7.23
CA SER A 39 -4.27 -7.22 8.49
C SER A 39 -3.43 -8.21 9.27
N ILE A 40 -3.87 -9.47 9.38
CA ILE A 40 -3.09 -10.54 10.05
C ILE A 40 -1.77 -10.78 9.32
N THR A 41 -1.80 -10.79 7.98
CA THR A 41 -0.60 -10.96 7.16
C THR A 41 0.40 -9.82 7.40
N ALA A 42 -0.06 -8.57 7.40
CA ALA A 42 0.79 -7.42 7.72
C ALA A 42 1.42 -7.55 9.12
N VAL A 43 0.64 -7.97 10.13
CA VAL A 43 1.16 -8.20 11.49
C VAL A 43 2.24 -9.28 11.52
N HIS A 44 2.08 -10.38 10.78
CA HIS A 44 3.09 -11.42 10.70
C HIS A 44 4.39 -10.91 10.07
N VAL A 45 4.31 -10.21 8.93
CA VAL A 45 5.49 -9.64 8.28
C VAL A 45 6.21 -8.67 9.21
N VAL A 46 5.49 -7.77 9.88
CA VAL A 46 6.11 -6.81 10.81
C VAL A 46 6.72 -7.49 12.04
N ASN A 47 6.11 -8.58 12.54
CA ASN A 47 6.70 -9.34 13.64
C ASN A 47 8.06 -9.96 13.26
N ASP A 48 8.21 -10.38 12.00
CA ASP A 48 9.45 -10.96 11.50
C ASP A 48 10.60 -9.92 11.40
N LEU A 49 10.29 -8.62 11.38
CA LEU A 49 11.28 -7.53 11.30
C LEU A 49 12.08 -7.30 12.58
N GLY A 50 11.65 -7.84 13.72
CA GLY A 50 12.35 -7.67 15.00
C GLY A 50 12.29 -6.25 15.60
N LEU A 51 11.33 -5.42 15.17
CA LEU A 51 11.14 -4.06 15.68
C LEU A 51 10.72 -4.03 17.17
N PRO A 52 11.07 -2.96 17.92
CA PRO A 52 10.52 -2.69 19.24
C PRO A 52 8.98 -2.58 19.22
N ASP A 53 8.31 -2.86 20.35
CA ASP A 53 6.83 -2.93 20.40
C ASP A 53 6.11 -1.69 19.87
N GLY A 54 6.59 -0.48 20.21
CA GLY A 54 5.99 0.77 19.74
C GLY A 54 6.15 0.97 18.23
N GLU A 55 7.37 0.76 17.72
CA GLU A 55 7.68 0.86 16.28
C GLU A 55 6.94 -0.20 15.47
N ARG A 56 6.81 -1.41 16.00
CA ARG A 56 6.00 -2.48 15.41
C ARG A 56 4.53 -2.09 15.29
N GLN A 57 3.94 -1.51 16.34
CA GLN A 57 2.55 -1.06 16.29
C GLN A 57 2.34 0.04 15.24
N ASP A 58 3.26 1.01 15.20
CA ASP A 58 3.22 2.11 14.24
C ASP A 58 3.39 1.59 12.80
N MET A 59 4.36 0.70 12.54
CA MET A 59 4.56 0.06 11.23
C MET A 59 3.33 -0.74 10.77
N CYS A 60 2.73 -1.54 11.66
CA CYS A 60 1.49 -2.26 11.38
C CYS A 60 0.35 -1.32 10.97
N LEU A 61 0.20 -0.19 11.66
CA LEU A 61 -0.81 0.82 11.30
C LEU A 61 -0.51 1.41 9.92
N ALA A 62 0.73 1.85 9.69
CA ALA A 62 1.13 2.46 8.42
C ALA A 62 0.87 1.54 7.22
N LEU A 63 1.27 0.27 7.31
CA LEU A 63 1.01 -0.73 6.28
C LEU A 63 -0.48 -0.96 6.05
N ASN A 64 -1.27 -1.13 7.11
CA ASN A 64 -2.71 -1.35 6.97
C ASN A 64 -3.42 -0.18 6.29
N PHE A 65 -3.08 1.07 6.63
CA PHE A 65 -3.67 2.23 5.97
C PHE A 65 -3.24 2.35 4.51
N ARG A 66 -1.97 2.06 4.18
CA ARG A 66 -1.49 2.03 2.79
C ARG A 66 -2.16 0.95 1.97
N LEU A 67 -2.31 -0.27 2.52
CA LEU A 67 -3.04 -1.37 1.86
C LEU A 67 -4.49 -1.00 1.57
N ARG A 68 -5.19 -0.38 2.55
CA ARG A 68 -6.58 0.06 2.36
C ARG A 68 -6.69 1.18 1.34
N ALA A 69 -5.81 2.18 1.41
CA ALA A 69 -5.76 3.28 0.47
C ALA A 69 -5.46 2.79 -0.95
N LEU A 70 -4.55 1.83 -1.10
CA LEU A 70 -4.22 1.21 -2.38
C LEU A 70 -5.41 0.41 -2.92
N ALA A 71 -6.06 -0.42 -2.10
CA ALA A 71 -7.25 -1.17 -2.50
C ALA A 71 -8.38 -0.24 -2.97
N LYS A 72 -8.61 0.87 -2.26
CA LYS A 72 -9.57 1.91 -2.65
C LYS A 72 -9.19 2.53 -3.99
N LEU A 73 -7.94 2.99 -4.14
CA LEU A 73 -7.43 3.59 -5.37
C LEU A 73 -7.63 2.66 -6.59
N ILE A 74 -7.32 1.37 -6.44
CA ILE A 74 -7.51 0.37 -7.49
C ILE A 74 -8.99 0.17 -7.81
N SER A 75 -9.85 0.05 -6.79
CA SER A 75 -11.30 -0.13 -6.97
C SER A 75 -11.97 1.05 -7.67
N GLU A 76 -11.41 2.25 -7.51
CA GLU A 76 -11.87 3.50 -8.12
C GLU A 76 -11.16 3.79 -9.46
N ASN A 77 -10.39 2.84 -9.98
CA ASN A 77 -9.65 2.94 -11.25
C ASN A 77 -8.57 4.05 -11.26
N GLY A 78 -8.08 4.46 -10.09
CA GLY A 78 -7.05 5.49 -9.92
C GLY A 78 -5.62 5.03 -10.26
N ALA A 79 -5.43 3.74 -10.58
CA ALA A 79 -4.17 3.17 -11.08
C ALA A 79 -4.36 2.51 -12.46
N ALA A 80 -5.23 3.09 -13.29
CA ALA A 80 -5.52 2.58 -14.63
C ALA A 80 -4.23 2.52 -15.48
N GLY A 81 -4.02 1.40 -16.19
CA GLY A 81 -2.82 1.17 -16.99
C GLY A 81 -1.63 0.62 -16.19
N TRP A 82 -1.67 0.67 -14.86
CA TRP A 82 -0.65 0.12 -13.95
C TRP A 82 -1.14 -1.10 -13.16
N THR A 83 -2.36 -1.53 -13.45
CA THR A 83 -2.99 -2.69 -12.83
C THR A 83 -3.71 -3.50 -13.90
N MET A 84 -3.80 -4.81 -13.68
CA MET A 84 -4.51 -5.72 -14.56
C MET A 84 -5.37 -6.68 -13.73
N PRO A 85 -6.64 -6.91 -14.10
CA PRO A 85 -7.45 -7.91 -13.42
C PRO A 85 -6.80 -9.29 -13.54
N GLY A 86 -6.70 -9.99 -12.41
CA GLY A 86 -6.23 -11.36 -12.32
C GLY A 86 -7.37 -12.36 -12.17
N ALA A 87 -7.01 -13.62 -11.92
CA ALA A 87 -7.98 -14.66 -11.59
C ALA A 87 -8.53 -14.51 -10.16
N ASP A 88 -9.72 -15.04 -9.90
CA ASP A 88 -10.31 -15.14 -8.55
C ASP A 88 -10.39 -13.81 -7.79
N GLY A 89 -10.67 -12.71 -8.50
CA GLY A 89 -10.78 -11.38 -7.92
C GLY A 89 -9.44 -10.75 -7.52
N ALA A 90 -8.30 -11.36 -7.87
CA ALA A 90 -7.00 -10.75 -7.70
C ALA A 90 -6.78 -9.61 -8.70
N THR A 91 -5.83 -8.73 -8.37
CA THR A 91 -5.35 -7.68 -9.27
C THR A 91 -3.83 -7.77 -9.34
N PHE A 92 -3.29 -7.90 -10.55
CA PHE A 92 -1.87 -7.73 -10.78
C PHE A 92 -1.53 -6.25 -10.70
N ILE A 93 -0.48 -5.93 -9.95
CA ILE A 93 -0.03 -4.57 -9.67
C ILE A 93 1.41 -4.47 -10.12
N HIS A 94 1.74 -3.42 -10.88
CA HIS A 94 3.12 -3.13 -11.27
C HIS A 94 3.98 -2.72 -10.07
N GLN A 95 5.28 -3.02 -10.08
CA GLN A 95 6.20 -2.71 -8.98
C GLN A 95 6.22 -1.22 -8.65
N GLU A 96 6.15 -0.36 -9.67
CA GLU A 96 6.14 1.09 -9.54
C GLU A 96 4.94 1.59 -8.70
N VAL A 97 3.82 0.87 -8.72
CA VAL A 97 2.65 1.16 -7.87
C VAL A 97 2.93 0.82 -6.41
N ILE A 98 3.66 -0.27 -6.15
CA ILE A 98 4.04 -0.67 -4.79
C ILE A 98 5.02 0.35 -4.20
N GLU A 99 6.07 0.71 -4.95
CA GLU A 99 7.03 1.74 -4.56
C GLU A 99 6.35 3.10 -4.31
N ARG A 100 5.41 3.46 -5.18
CA ARG A 100 4.63 4.69 -5.01
C ARG A 100 3.71 4.62 -3.79
N ALA A 101 3.04 3.50 -3.54
CA ALA A 101 2.17 3.33 -2.37
C ALA A 101 2.94 3.33 -1.05
N ALA A 102 4.20 2.87 -1.05
CA ALA A 102 5.07 2.94 0.12
C ALA A 102 5.43 4.40 0.47
N SER A 103 5.76 5.21 -0.55
CA SER A 103 6.33 6.55 -0.38
C SER A 103 5.32 7.71 -0.44
N GLN A 104 4.21 7.58 -1.17
CA GLN A 104 3.24 8.65 -1.36
C GLN A 104 2.55 8.99 -0.01
N PRO A 105 2.43 10.28 0.35
CA PRO A 105 1.63 10.69 1.49
C PRO A 105 0.15 10.32 1.33
N LEU A 106 -0.46 9.84 2.40
CA LEU A 106 -1.90 9.66 2.49
C LEU A 106 -2.59 10.99 2.79
N CYS A 107 -3.69 11.23 2.08
CA CYS A 107 -4.67 12.26 2.35
C CYS A 107 -5.66 11.78 3.42
N GLU A 108 -6.28 12.73 4.13
CA GLU A 108 -7.26 12.46 5.18
C GLU A 108 -8.57 13.19 4.88
N GLU A 109 -9.66 12.43 4.81
CA GLU A 109 -11.02 12.94 4.67
C GLU A 109 -11.92 12.24 5.70
N GLY A 110 -12.33 12.99 6.73
CA GLY A 110 -13.07 12.40 7.84
C GLY A 110 -12.24 11.37 8.60
N GLU A 111 -12.68 10.11 8.60
CA GLU A 111 -11.99 8.97 9.23
C GLU A 111 -11.19 8.13 8.22
N ASP A 112 -11.24 8.48 6.93
CA ASP A 112 -10.61 7.71 5.86
C ASP A 112 -9.25 8.30 5.48
N LEU A 113 -8.30 7.39 5.26
CA LEU A 113 -7.01 7.69 4.65
C LEU A 113 -6.96 7.10 3.24
N PHE A 114 -6.55 7.91 2.27
CA PHE A 114 -6.54 7.54 0.85
C PHE A 114 -5.35 8.17 0.12
N PHE A 115 -5.04 7.66 -1.07
CA PHE A 115 -4.10 8.33 -1.97
C PHE A 115 -4.88 9.29 -2.87
N ASP A 116 -4.38 10.52 -3.03
CA ASP A 116 -4.88 11.42 -4.08
C ASP A 116 -4.64 10.77 -5.47
N PRO A 117 -5.69 10.45 -6.25
CA PRO A 117 -5.51 9.73 -7.50
C PRO A 117 -4.71 10.49 -8.57
N GLU A 118 -4.84 11.82 -8.60
CA GLU A 118 -4.16 12.66 -9.59
C GLU A 118 -2.66 12.75 -9.26
N GLU A 119 -2.32 13.02 -7.99
CA GLU A 119 -0.92 13.07 -7.55
C GLU A 119 -0.25 11.69 -7.60
N PHE A 120 -0.99 10.62 -7.31
CA PHE A 120 -0.47 9.26 -7.40
C PHE A 120 -0.10 8.92 -8.85
N SER A 121 -1.05 9.14 -9.78
CA SER A 121 -0.86 8.86 -11.20
C SER A 121 0.24 9.72 -11.83
N ALA A 122 0.27 11.03 -11.52
CA ALA A 122 1.32 11.92 -11.99
C ALA A 122 2.71 11.45 -11.54
N GLY A 123 2.83 10.98 -10.29
CA GLY A 123 4.09 10.45 -9.77
C GLY A 123 4.54 9.14 -10.44
N LEU A 124 3.61 8.25 -10.78
CA LEU A 124 3.95 7.02 -11.51
C LEU A 124 4.57 7.33 -12.88
N LEU A 125 3.99 8.29 -13.62
CA LEU A 125 4.50 8.69 -14.93
C LEU A 125 5.92 9.26 -14.82
N LEU A 126 6.16 10.16 -13.86
CA LEU A 126 7.47 10.78 -13.66
C LEU A 126 8.57 9.76 -13.31
N ASN A 127 8.28 8.76 -12.48
CA ASN A 127 9.24 7.73 -12.11
C ASN A 127 9.66 6.87 -13.32
N THR A 128 8.74 6.64 -14.26
CA THR A 128 9.04 5.84 -15.46
C THR A 128 9.77 6.59 -16.57
N GLU A 129 9.64 7.91 -16.65
CA GLU A 129 10.45 8.73 -17.57
C GLU A 129 11.93 8.75 -17.18
N ILE A 130 12.25 8.57 -15.89
CA ILE A 130 13.64 8.55 -15.39
C ILE A 130 14.31 7.18 -15.64
N GLY A 131 13.53 6.09 -15.76
CA GLY A 131 14.01 4.74 -16.04
C GLY A 131 14.16 4.39 -17.53
N GLY A 132 13.60 5.21 -18.43
CA GLY A 132 13.73 5.03 -19.87
C GLY A 132 15.06 5.57 -20.41
N SER A 133 16.12 4.76 -20.42
CA SER A 133 17.25 5.02 -21.33
C SER A 133 16.83 4.74 -22.77
N ALA A 134 17.11 5.72 -23.64
CA ALA A 134 17.02 5.66 -25.09
C ALA A 134 17.81 4.50 -25.71
#